data_AF-A0AAD4IXS5-F1
#
_entry.id   AF-A0AAD4IXS5-F1
#
_cell.length_a   1.000
_cell.length_b   1.000
_cell.length_c   1.000
_cell.angle_alpha   90.00
_cell.angle_beta   90.00
_cell.angle_gamma   90.00
#
_symmetry.space_group_name_H-M   'P 1'
#
loop_
_entity.id
_entity.type
_entity.pdbx_description
1 polymer ?
#
loop_
_entity_poly.entity_id
_entity_poly.type
_entity_poly.pdbx_seq_one_letter_code
_entity_poly.pdbx_strand_id
1 'polypeptide(L)'
;MASSSMSRSSSSSSWTPKQNKQFEEALAMYDRATPDRWHNIARAVTGKTAEEVRRHYEALEKDINKIETDQVPIPNYGAMSNARGYANDQRLTRNLKLQ
;
A
#
# COMPACT_ATOMS: atom_id res chain seq x y z
N MET A 1 -32.92 27.29 -22.83
CA MET A 1 -31.44 27.36 -22.94
C MET A 1 -30.95 27.64 -21.53
N ALA A 2 -30.12 26.86 -20.83
CA ALA A 2 -29.16 25.82 -21.20
C ALA A 2 -29.19 24.70 -20.14
N SER A 3 -29.03 23.45 -20.56
CA SER A 3 -28.73 22.35 -19.63
C SER A 3 -27.23 22.31 -19.42
N SER A 4 -26.79 22.70 -18.24
CA SER A 4 -25.39 22.55 -17.82
C SER A 4 -25.09 21.06 -17.67
N SER A 5 -24.55 20.44 -18.71
CA SER A 5 -23.91 19.15 -18.62
C SER A 5 -22.70 19.29 -17.71
N MET A 6 -22.93 19.04 -16.42
CA MET A 6 -21.90 18.76 -15.44
C MET A 6 -21.08 17.58 -15.96
N SER A 7 -19.94 17.92 -16.55
CA SER A 7 -18.84 17.03 -16.86
C SER A 7 -18.60 16.20 -15.62
N ARG A 8 -19.06 14.95 -15.66
CA ARG A 8 -18.68 13.86 -14.76
C ARG A 8 -17.17 13.67 -14.90
N SER A 9 -16.44 14.57 -14.25
CA SER A 9 -15.01 14.53 -14.04
C SER A 9 -14.68 13.13 -13.57
N SER A 10 -13.96 12.42 -14.43
CA SER A 10 -13.35 11.11 -14.24
C SER A 10 -13.49 10.59 -12.82
N SER A 11 -14.40 9.64 -12.64
CA SER A 11 -14.44 8.75 -11.49
C SER A 11 -13.03 8.19 -11.30
N SER A 12 -12.24 8.77 -10.40
CA SER A 12 -11.14 8.06 -9.76
C SER A 12 -11.81 6.92 -9.02
N SER A 13 -11.99 5.78 -9.69
CA SER A 13 -12.64 4.62 -9.12
C SER A 13 -11.87 4.26 -7.86
N SER A 14 -12.45 4.51 -6.69
CA SER A 14 -11.82 4.20 -5.40
C SER A 14 -11.43 2.72 -5.40
N TRP A 15 -10.23 2.42 -4.94
CA TRP A 15 -9.74 1.04 -4.86
C TRP A 15 -10.46 0.30 -3.74
N THR A 16 -11.15 -0.80 -4.08
CA THR A 16 -11.73 -1.68 -3.07
C THR A 16 -10.64 -2.53 -2.41
N PRO A 17 -10.84 -3.02 -1.17
CA PRO A 17 -9.87 -3.91 -0.52
C PRO A 17 -9.55 -5.16 -1.34
N LYS A 18 -10.55 -5.72 -2.04
CA LYS A 18 -10.37 -6.87 -2.92
C LYS A 18 -9.45 -6.54 -4.11
N GLN A 19 -9.66 -5.40 -4.76
CA GLN A 19 -8.81 -4.96 -5.88
C GLN A 19 -7.39 -4.66 -5.40
N ASN A 20 -7.25 -4.02 -4.22
CA ASN A 20 -5.93 -3.75 -3.65
C ASN A 20 -5.16 -5.04 -3.37
N LYS A 21 -5.84 -6.06 -2.82
CA LYS A 21 -5.24 -7.38 -2.63
C LYS A 21 -4.78 -8.02 -3.95
N GLN A 22 -5.64 -8.00 -4.99
CA GLN A 22 -5.27 -8.50 -6.32
C GLN A 22 -4.07 -7.75 -6.91
N PHE A 23 -3.99 -6.44 -6.67
CA PHE A 23 -2.88 -5.60 -7.10
C PHE A 23 -1.57 -5.98 -6.40
N GLU A 24 -1.58 -6.18 -5.07
CA GLU A 24 -0.40 -6.62 -4.31
C GLU A 24 0.08 -8.00 -4.76
N GLU A 25 -0.85 -8.96 -4.95
CA GLU A 25 -0.53 -10.29 -5.48
C GLU A 25 0.09 -10.21 -6.89
N ALA A 26 -0.46 -9.33 -7.75
CA ALA A 26 0.06 -9.11 -9.09
C ALA A 26 1.44 -8.43 -9.08
N LEU A 27 1.71 -7.50 -8.14
CA LEU A 27 3.04 -6.89 -7.98
C LEU A 27 4.10 -7.92 -7.59
N ALA A 28 3.73 -8.94 -6.81
CA ALA A 28 4.61 -10.03 -6.43
C ALA A 28 4.93 -10.97 -7.62
N MET A 29 3.98 -11.12 -8.54
CA MET A 29 4.14 -11.95 -9.75
C MET A 29 4.89 -11.23 -10.87
N TYR A 30 4.59 -9.95 -11.09
CA TYR A 30 5.14 -9.13 -12.17
C TYR A 30 6.15 -8.12 -11.61
N ASP A 31 7.42 -8.50 -11.69
CA ASP A 31 8.56 -7.70 -11.23
C ASP A 31 8.77 -6.42 -12.08
N ARG A 32 9.83 -5.67 -11.77
CA ARG A 32 10.18 -4.44 -12.50
C ARG A 32 10.73 -4.68 -13.91
N ALA A 33 11.26 -5.87 -14.20
CA ALA A 33 11.82 -6.21 -15.51
C ALA A 33 10.75 -6.75 -16.48
N THR A 34 9.57 -7.09 -15.97
CA THR A 34 8.45 -7.61 -16.76
C THR A 34 8.04 -6.61 -17.84
N PRO A 35 8.10 -6.96 -19.14
CA PRO A 35 7.57 -6.12 -20.20
C PRO A 35 6.05 -5.97 -20.04
N ASP A 36 5.52 -4.80 -20.38
CA ASP A 36 4.09 -4.49 -20.25
C ASP A 36 3.51 -4.75 -18.84
N ARG A 37 4.35 -4.60 -17.81
CA ARG A 37 4.01 -4.83 -16.40
C ARG A 37 2.64 -4.30 -16.00
N TRP A 38 2.33 -3.05 -16.34
CA TRP A 38 1.07 -2.41 -15.97
C TRP A 38 -0.15 -3.02 -16.65
N HIS A 39 -0.01 -3.43 -17.92
CA HIS A 39 -1.06 -4.14 -18.63
C HIS A 39 -1.30 -5.52 -18.03
N ASN A 40 -0.23 -6.23 -17.65
CA ASN A 40 -0.33 -7.54 -17.01
C ASN A 40 -0.99 -7.46 -15.63
N ILE A 41 -0.65 -6.45 -14.83
CA ILE A 41 -1.29 -6.20 -13.53
C ILE A 41 -2.75 -5.79 -13.71
N ALA A 42 -3.06 -4.90 -14.65
CA ALA A 42 -4.44 -4.49 -14.94
C ALA A 42 -5.32 -5.67 -15.37
N ARG A 43 -4.77 -6.65 -16.08
CA ARG A 43 -5.48 -7.90 -16.40
C ARG A 43 -5.77 -8.76 -15.17
N ALA A 44 -4.91 -8.72 -14.15
CA ALA A 44 -5.11 -9.44 -12.90
C ALA A 44 -6.09 -8.74 -11.94
N VAL A 45 -6.20 -7.41 -12.02
CA VAL A 45 -7.09 -6.60 -11.17
C VAL A 45 -8.41 -6.32 -11.88
N THR A 46 -9.51 -6.85 -11.37
CA THR A 46 -10.81 -6.71 -12.03
C THR A 46 -11.28 -5.25 -12.08
N GLY A 47 -11.54 -4.75 -13.29
CA GLY A 47 -12.17 -3.44 -13.51
C GLY A 47 -11.22 -2.25 -13.36
N LYS A 48 -9.90 -2.45 -13.51
CA LYS A 48 -8.90 -1.37 -13.52
C LYS A 48 -8.13 -1.32 -14.83
N THR A 49 -7.75 -0.12 -15.27
CA THR A 49 -6.89 0.06 -16.45
C THR A 49 -5.41 0.10 -16.07
N ALA A 50 -4.51 -0.05 -17.04
CA ALA A 50 -3.07 0.04 -16.82
C ALA A 50 -2.66 1.42 -16.25
N GLU A 51 -3.32 2.49 -16.68
CA GLU A 51 -3.09 3.85 -16.19
C GLU A 51 -3.57 4.03 -14.74
N GLU A 52 -4.69 3.41 -14.36
CA GLU A 52 -5.16 3.42 -12.97
C GLU A 52 -4.23 2.62 -12.05
N VAL A 53 -3.75 1.47 -12.51
CA VAL A 53 -2.76 0.65 -11.80
C VAL A 53 -1.46 1.43 -11.61
N ARG A 54 -0.94 2.08 -12.66
CA ARG A 54 0.28 2.89 -12.58
C ARG A 54 0.14 4.02 -11.58
N ARG A 55 -0.96 4.78 -11.62
CA ARG A 55 -1.22 5.87 -10.65
C ARG A 55 -1.31 5.36 -9.21
N HIS A 56 -1.92 4.19 -9.00
CA HIS A 56 -2.01 3.57 -7.67
C HIS A 56 -0.64 3.14 -7.16
N TYR A 57 0.21 2.59 -8.04
CA TYR A 57 1.59 2.26 -7.72
C TYR A 57 2.43 3.49 -7.36
N GLU A 58 2.33 4.58 -8.12
CA GLU A 58 3.04 5.84 -7.83
C GLU A 58 2.62 6.43 -6.47
N ALA A 59 1.34 6.31 -6.09
CA ALA A 59 0.87 6.70 -4.77
C ALA A 59 1.47 5.82 -3.65
N LEU A 60 1.54 4.50 -3.88
CA LEU A 60 2.16 3.56 -2.94
C LEU A 60 3.64 3.88 -2.71
N GLU A 61 4.42 4.13 -3.77
CA GLU A 61 5.84 4.51 -3.63
C GLU A 61 6.01 5.82 -2.85
N LYS A 62 5.12 6.79 -3.09
CA LYS A 62 5.13 8.06 -2.35
C LYS A 62 4.86 7.85 -0.86
N ASP A 63 3.93 6.97 -0.51
CA ASP A 63 3.62 6.69 0.89
C ASP A 63 4.73 5.90 1.59
N ILE A 64 5.36 4.93 0.91
CA ILE A 64 6.58 4.25 1.41
C ILE A 64 7.68 5.27 1.68
N ASN A 65 7.95 6.18 0.74
CA ASN A 65 8.99 7.20 0.91
C ASN A 65 8.71 8.10 2.13
N LYS A 66 7.46 8.51 2.36
CA LYS A 66 7.11 9.27 3.57
C LYS A 66 7.38 8.49 4.85
N ILE A 67 7.12 7.18 4.86
CA ILE A 67 7.41 6.32 6.01
C ILE A 67 8.92 6.24 6.24
N GLU A 68 9.70 6.00 5.17
CA GLU A 68 11.16 5.87 5.25
C GLU A 68 11.89 7.17 5.61
N THR A 69 11.27 8.33 5.33
CA THR A 69 11.82 9.64 5.65
C THR A 69 11.29 10.24 6.96
N ASP A 70 10.67 9.41 7.82
CA ASP A 70 10.06 9.81 9.10
C ASP A 70 9.05 10.98 8.98
N GLN A 71 8.44 11.14 7.79
CA GLN A 71 7.41 12.15 7.54
C GLN A 71 6.01 11.69 7.97
N VAL A 72 5.89 10.47 8.49
CA VAL A 72 4.65 9.96 9.09
C VAL A 72 4.77 10.09 10.61
N PRO A 73 3.93 10.90 11.27
CA PRO A 73 3.93 11.01 12.72
C PRO A 73 3.71 9.63 13.34
N ILE A 74 4.62 9.21 14.21
CA ILE A 74 4.45 8.00 15.00
C ILE A 74 3.20 8.21 15.87
N PRO A 75 2.20 7.32 15.81
CA PRO A 75 1.05 7.43 16.68
C PRO A 75 1.51 7.49 18.13
N ASN A 76 0.91 8.39 18.92
CA ASN A 76 1.07 8.36 20.36
C ASN A 76 0.32 7.13 20.89
N TYR A 77 0.98 5.98 20.82
CA TYR A 77 0.60 4.77 21.54
C TYR A 77 0.81 5.09 23.01
N GLY A 78 -0.21 5.69 23.64
CA GLY A 78 -0.10 6.39 24.92
C GLY A 78 0.91 5.76 25.85
N ALA A 79 1.86 6.57 26.31
CA ALA A 79 2.75 6.21 27.40
C ALA A 79 1.89 5.58 28.52
N MET A 80 1.91 4.24 28.61
CA MET A 80 1.66 3.57 29.87
C MET A 80 2.74 4.12 30.78
N SER A 81 2.34 5.10 31.57
CA SER A 81 3.04 5.64 32.71
C SER A 81 3.33 4.49 33.68
N ASN A 82 4.37 3.72 33.38
CA ASN A 82 5.25 3.12 34.35
C ASN A 82 6.49 2.57 33.64
N ALA A 83 7.61 3.22 33.92
CA ALA A 83 8.94 2.67 33.80
C ALA A 83 8.97 1.21 34.32
N ARG A 84 9.26 0.25 33.42
CA ARG A 84 9.82 -1.11 33.64
C ARG A 84 9.45 -2.01 32.46
N GLY A 85 10.17 -1.94 31.34
CA GLY A 85 9.78 -2.81 30.22
C GLY A 85 10.68 -2.98 29.02
N TYR A 86 11.72 -2.18 28.79
CA TYR A 86 12.73 -2.49 27.75
C TYR A 86 13.73 -3.55 28.23
N ALA A 87 13.22 -4.67 28.75
CA ALA A 87 14.00 -5.84 29.15
C ALA A 87 13.55 -7.12 28.40
N ASN A 88 12.86 -6.98 27.26
CA ASN A 88 12.38 -8.14 26.49
C ASN A 88 13.09 -8.37 25.15
N ASP A 89 14.02 -7.50 24.72
CA ASP A 89 14.86 -7.78 23.52
C ASP A 89 15.78 -8.99 23.73
N GLN A 90 16.06 -9.39 24.98
CA GLN A 90 16.75 -10.65 25.29
C GLN A 90 15.82 -11.87 25.38
N ARG A 91 14.49 -11.70 25.37
CA ARG A 91 13.53 -12.82 25.47
C ARG A 91 13.01 -13.27 24.11
N LEU A 92 12.92 -12.38 23.11
CA LEU A 92 12.57 -12.78 21.74
C LEU A 92 13.65 -13.66 21.10
N THR A 93 14.93 -13.42 21.43
CA THR A 93 16.08 -14.17 20.91
C THR A 93 16.35 -15.49 21.65
N ARG A 94 15.71 -15.75 22.81
CA ARG A 94 15.87 -17.01 23.56
C ARG A 94 14.92 -18.12 23.15
N ASN A 95 13.79 -17.80 22.51
CA ASN A 95 12.82 -18.81 22.07
C ASN A 95 13.18 -19.44 20.71
N LEU A 96 14.34 -19.10 20.14
CA LEU A 96 14.87 -19.67 18.89
C LEU A 96 15.93 -20.77 19.13
N LYS A 97 16.17 -21.20 20.38
CA LYS A 97 17.00 -22.38 20.65
C LYS A 97 16.10 -23.59 20.93
N LEU A 98 15.83 -24.32 19.85
CA LEU A 98 15.36 -25.70 19.87
C LEU A 98 16.42 -26.56 20.57
N GLN A 99 16.11 -27.06 21.76
CA GLN A 99 16.62 -28.32 22.32
C GLN A 99 15.53 -28.95 23.19
#